data_AF-A0A256HYX8-F1
#
_entry.id   AF-A0A256HYX8-F1
#
_cell.length_a   1.000
_cell.length_b   1.000
_cell.length_c   1.000
_cell.angle_alpha   90.00
_cell.angle_beta   90.00
_cell.angle_gamma   90.00
#
_symmetry.space_group_name_H-M   'P 1'
#
loop_
_entity.id
_entity.type
_entity.pdbx_description
1 polymer ?
#
loop_
_entity_poly.entity_id
_entity_poly.type
_entity_poly.pdbx_seq_one_letter_code
_entity_poly.pdbx_strand_id
1 'polypeptide(L)'
;RDGGAGEADSLPDGVRVVVAGEPEGCSGKSNAIVAGMEAAGHDRIVWTDDDFRHPQGWLAELNADYDRQGPTTEVPVFVGADPLGRLFEPAYVIGGTLPLSRGGIAWGGAVVFERDDLDEGALLGDLRRTVSDDGTLAEHLDVSAADRARTVAAGGSTRESLERFVRFFQITRHHEPAAAAVNLLLSVGLAALCLLAPIAGVAFVTALSGAAYARFGIRRATFLLAGPGVLISPALLAYALARRTFVWGGRRYRWRSMFDVEVVER
;
A
#
# COMPACT_ATOMS: atom_id res chain seq x y z
N ARG A 1 9.99 -41.93 -7.11
CA ARG A 1 8.92 -42.04 -6.09
C ARG A 1 7.97 -40.90 -6.37
N ASP A 2 6.87 -41.23 -7.05
CA ASP A 2 5.73 -40.35 -7.32
C ASP A 2 5.09 -39.85 -6.03
N GLY A 3 4.48 -38.67 -6.12
CA GLY A 3 3.48 -38.23 -5.14
C GLY A 3 3.37 -36.72 -5.08
N GLY A 4 2.49 -36.13 -5.91
CA GLY A 4 2.07 -34.75 -5.71
C GLY A 4 1.58 -33.96 -6.93
N ALA A 5 1.24 -34.59 -8.06
CA ALA A 5 0.38 -33.95 -9.05
C ALA A 5 -1.06 -33.94 -8.51
N GLY A 6 -1.33 -33.04 -7.58
CA GLY A 6 -2.69 -32.71 -7.16
C GLY A 6 -3.34 -31.89 -8.26
N GLU A 7 -4.46 -32.40 -8.78
CA GLU A 7 -5.49 -31.71 -9.56
C GLU A 7 -5.05 -30.39 -10.23
N ALA A 8 -4.56 -30.51 -11.47
CA ALA A 8 -4.75 -29.43 -12.42
C ALA A 8 -6.25 -29.36 -12.77
N ASP A 9 -7.04 -28.82 -11.84
CA ASP A 9 -8.33 -28.23 -12.18
C ASP A 9 -8.06 -27.27 -13.34
N SER A 10 -8.72 -27.49 -14.47
CA SER A 10 -8.52 -26.70 -15.68
C SER A 10 -8.73 -25.23 -15.35
N LEU A 11 -7.64 -24.45 -15.30
CA LEU A 11 -7.72 -23.01 -15.14
C LEU A 11 -8.65 -22.44 -16.23
N PRO A 12 -9.47 -21.43 -15.92
CA PRO A 12 -10.31 -20.79 -16.92
C PRO A 12 -9.48 -20.29 -18.11
N ASP A 13 -10.11 -20.23 -19.29
CA ASP A 13 -9.49 -19.62 -20.47
C ASP A 13 -8.99 -18.21 -20.16
N GLY A 14 -7.76 -17.91 -20.61
CA GLY A 14 -7.11 -16.62 -20.35
C GLY A 14 -6.41 -16.52 -18.99
N VAL A 15 -6.42 -17.58 -18.16
CA VAL A 15 -5.67 -17.63 -16.90
C VAL A 15 -4.39 -18.44 -17.06
N ARG A 16 -3.26 -17.86 -16.66
CA ARG A 16 -1.97 -18.55 -16.58
C ARG A 16 -1.32 -18.27 -15.22
N VAL A 17 -0.95 -19.34 -14.52
CA VAL A 17 -0.17 -19.24 -13.29
C VAL A 17 1.31 -19.18 -13.63
N VAL A 18 1.99 -18.15 -13.12
CA VAL A 18 3.44 -17.97 -13.24
C VAL A 18 4.05 -18.03 -11.85
N VAL A 19 4.97 -18.97 -11.63
CA VAL A 19 5.64 -19.14 -10.33
C VAL A 19 6.98 -18.43 -10.37
N ALA A 20 7.13 -17.37 -9.58
CA ALA A 20 8.31 -16.50 -9.57
C ALA A 20 9.55 -17.09 -8.87
N GLY A 21 9.43 -18.26 -8.23
CA GLY A 21 10.47 -18.83 -7.40
C GLY A 21 10.69 -18.05 -6.09
N GLU A 22 11.82 -18.28 -5.44
CA GLU A 22 12.17 -17.59 -4.19
C GLU A 22 12.72 -16.18 -4.47
N PRO A 23 12.27 -15.15 -3.71
CA PRO A 23 12.80 -13.81 -3.86
C PRO A 23 14.23 -13.72 -3.31
N GLU A 24 15.11 -13.08 -4.08
CA GLU A 24 16.47 -12.72 -3.68
C GLU A 24 16.67 -11.21 -3.87
N GLY A 25 17.02 -10.49 -2.81
CA GLY A 25 17.22 -9.04 -2.87
C GLY A 25 15.94 -8.21 -2.98
N CYS A 26 14.75 -8.81 -2.97
CA CYS A 26 13.47 -8.10 -3.04
C CYS A 26 12.38 -8.73 -2.15
N SER A 27 11.19 -8.10 -2.11
CA SER A 27 10.02 -8.74 -1.50
C SER A 27 9.45 -9.84 -2.38
N GLY A 28 8.72 -10.78 -1.76
CA GLY A 28 7.97 -11.79 -2.51
C GLY A 28 6.97 -11.18 -3.51
N LYS A 29 6.36 -10.04 -3.18
CA LYS A 29 5.42 -9.34 -4.08
C LYS A 29 6.15 -8.75 -5.28
N SER A 30 7.27 -8.05 -5.06
CA SER A 30 8.08 -7.49 -6.16
C SER A 30 8.62 -8.60 -7.07
N ASN A 31 9.07 -9.74 -6.52
CA ASN A 31 9.49 -10.90 -7.30
C ASN A 31 8.35 -11.47 -8.17
N ALA A 32 7.15 -11.59 -7.59
CA ALA A 32 5.97 -12.06 -8.30
C ALA A 32 5.58 -11.13 -9.46
N ILE A 33 5.63 -9.81 -9.24
CA ILE A 33 5.36 -8.80 -10.26
C ILE A 33 6.37 -8.89 -11.39
N VAL A 34 7.66 -9.01 -11.10
CA VAL A 34 8.71 -9.16 -12.12
C VAL A 34 8.43 -10.36 -13.02
N ALA A 35 8.17 -11.53 -12.43
CA ALA A 35 7.86 -12.74 -13.20
C ALA A 35 6.56 -12.58 -14.01
N GLY A 36 5.55 -11.90 -13.45
CA GLY A 36 4.30 -11.60 -14.15
C GLY A 36 4.49 -10.67 -15.36
N MET A 37 5.28 -9.60 -15.19
CA MET A 37 5.60 -8.63 -16.24
C MET A 37 6.36 -9.28 -17.41
N GLU A 38 7.38 -10.09 -17.11
CA GLU A 38 8.16 -10.81 -18.12
C GLU A 38 7.32 -11.84 -18.87
N ALA A 39 6.35 -12.45 -18.20
CA ALA A 39 5.48 -13.42 -18.83
C ALA A 39 4.37 -12.76 -19.66
N ALA A 40 3.89 -11.58 -19.26
CA ALA A 40 2.76 -10.90 -19.90
C ALA A 40 3.07 -10.55 -21.36
N GLY A 41 2.17 -10.92 -22.29
CA GLY A 41 2.35 -10.69 -23.73
C GLY A 41 1.57 -9.48 -24.28
N HIS A 42 0.86 -8.75 -23.44
CA HIS A 42 0.09 -7.57 -23.82
C HIS A 42 0.82 -6.30 -23.42
N ASP A 43 0.58 -5.22 -24.17
CA ASP A 43 1.19 -3.91 -23.92
C ASP A 43 0.51 -3.19 -22.75
N ARG A 44 -0.82 -3.32 -22.63
CA ARG A 44 -1.57 -2.80 -21.49
C ARG A 44 -1.55 -3.79 -20.33
N ILE A 45 -1.07 -3.31 -19.20
CA ILE A 45 -0.84 -4.07 -17.98
C ILE A 45 -1.76 -3.55 -16.89
N VAL A 46 -2.31 -4.48 -16.11
CA VAL A 46 -3.01 -4.18 -14.85
C VAL A 46 -2.33 -4.94 -13.73
N TRP A 47 -1.93 -4.25 -12.67
CA TRP A 47 -1.53 -4.89 -11.41
C TRP A 47 -2.69 -4.89 -10.44
N THR A 48 -2.84 -6.00 -9.71
CA THR A 48 -3.87 -6.12 -8.69
C THR A 48 -3.45 -6.96 -7.49
N ASP A 49 -3.93 -6.53 -6.32
CA ASP A 49 -3.90 -7.33 -5.10
C ASP A 49 -5.07 -8.33 -5.10
N ASP A 50 -4.91 -9.41 -4.34
CA ASP A 50 -5.88 -10.48 -4.15
C ASP A 50 -6.79 -10.28 -2.92
N ASP A 51 -6.55 -9.21 -2.14
CA ASP A 51 -7.16 -8.97 -0.83
C ASP A 51 -8.31 -7.93 -0.83
N PHE A 52 -8.78 -7.53 -2.01
CA PHE A 52 -10.00 -6.72 -2.16
C PHE A 52 -10.91 -7.25 -3.26
N ARG A 53 -12.17 -6.81 -3.22
CA ARG A 53 -13.19 -7.23 -4.19
C ARG A 53 -13.11 -6.39 -5.47
N HIS A 54 -12.92 -7.07 -6.59
CA HIS A 54 -13.13 -6.51 -7.93
C HIS A 54 -14.63 -6.54 -8.29
N PRO A 55 -15.30 -5.38 -8.51
CA PRO A 55 -16.69 -5.38 -8.97
C PRO A 55 -16.83 -5.89 -10.41
N GLN A 56 -18.06 -6.25 -10.80
CA GLN A 56 -18.34 -6.57 -12.20
C GLN A 56 -17.99 -5.39 -13.11
N GLY A 57 -17.27 -5.64 -14.21
CA GLY A 57 -16.83 -4.60 -15.13
C GLY A 57 -15.59 -3.83 -14.68
N TRP A 58 -14.97 -4.19 -13.55
CA TRP A 58 -13.81 -3.48 -12.99
C TRP A 58 -12.67 -3.26 -13.99
N LEU A 59 -12.25 -4.30 -14.72
CA LEU A 59 -11.21 -4.17 -15.74
C LEU A 59 -11.63 -3.23 -16.87
N ALA A 60 -12.88 -3.28 -17.31
CA ALA A 60 -13.38 -2.40 -18.37
C ALA A 60 -13.41 -0.94 -17.91
N GLU A 61 -13.78 -0.69 -16.65
CA GLU A 61 -13.74 0.65 -16.04
C GLU A 61 -12.31 1.18 -15.95
N LEU A 62 -11.35 0.37 -15.48
CA LEU A 62 -9.93 0.76 -15.46
C LEU A 62 -9.39 1.09 -16.86
N ASN A 63 -9.73 0.26 -17.85
CA ASN A 63 -9.35 0.53 -19.24
C ASN A 63 -9.95 1.85 -19.76
N ALA A 64 -11.23 2.11 -19.47
CA ALA A 64 -11.88 3.35 -19.87
C ALA A 64 -11.29 4.59 -19.18
N ASP A 65 -10.79 4.45 -17.95
CA ASP A 65 -10.03 5.52 -17.31
C ASP A 65 -8.69 5.73 -18.00
N TYR A 66 -7.96 4.65 -18.29
CA TYR A 66 -6.71 4.75 -19.03
C TYR A 66 -6.89 5.48 -20.35
N ASP A 67 -7.89 5.10 -21.14
CA ASP A 67 -8.17 5.74 -22.44
C ASP A 67 -8.50 7.23 -22.30
N ARG A 68 -9.02 7.66 -21.14
CA ARG A 68 -9.38 9.06 -20.87
C ARG A 68 -8.21 9.90 -20.38
N GLN A 69 -7.31 9.34 -19.58
CA GLN A 69 -6.34 10.12 -18.80
C GLN A 69 -4.94 9.51 -18.70
N GLY A 70 -4.65 8.43 -19.44
CA GLY A 70 -3.39 7.68 -19.36
C GLY A 70 -3.29 6.82 -18.10
N PRO A 71 -2.08 6.48 -17.64
CA PRO A 71 -1.85 5.65 -16.47
C PRO A 71 -2.76 6.00 -15.31
N THR A 72 -3.46 5.00 -14.76
CA THR A 72 -4.49 5.23 -13.75
C THR A 72 -4.39 4.25 -12.59
N THR A 73 -4.54 4.75 -11.37
CA THR A 73 -4.63 3.94 -10.15
C THR A 73 -5.91 4.23 -9.40
N GLU A 74 -6.46 3.22 -8.72
CA GLU A 74 -7.58 3.42 -7.78
C GLU A 74 -7.04 3.77 -6.38
N VAL A 75 -7.93 4.24 -5.50
CA VAL A 75 -7.51 4.71 -4.17
C VAL A 75 -7.81 3.66 -3.09
N PRO A 76 -6.81 3.12 -2.36
CA PRO A 76 -7.08 2.18 -1.28
C PRO A 76 -7.57 2.88 -0.01
N VAL A 77 -8.54 2.24 0.65
CA VAL A 77 -8.99 2.54 2.01
C VAL A 77 -8.79 1.30 2.86
N PHE A 78 -7.82 1.36 3.76
CA PHE A 78 -7.51 0.24 4.66
C PHE A 78 -8.48 0.20 5.84
N VAL A 79 -9.14 -0.95 6.05
CA VAL A 79 -10.06 -1.17 7.17
C VAL A 79 -9.52 -2.24 8.11
N GLY A 80 -9.43 -1.92 9.39
CA GLY A 80 -8.84 -2.77 10.42
C GLY A 80 -9.72 -3.96 10.77
N ALA A 81 -9.15 -5.16 10.69
CA ALA A 81 -9.74 -6.42 11.15
C ALA A 81 -9.59 -6.59 12.68
N ASP A 82 -8.51 -6.08 13.27
CA ASP A 82 -8.21 -6.13 14.71
C ASP A 82 -8.26 -4.74 15.39
N PRO A 83 -8.26 -4.66 16.74
CA PRO A 83 -8.36 -3.38 17.46
C PRO A 83 -7.25 -2.37 17.12
N LEU A 84 -6.01 -2.82 16.92
CA LEU A 84 -4.91 -1.92 16.57
C LEU A 84 -5.05 -1.44 15.13
N GLY A 85 -5.45 -2.32 14.21
CA GLY A 85 -5.78 -1.94 12.84
C GLY A 85 -6.88 -0.87 12.77
N ARG A 86 -7.92 -0.99 13.61
CA ARG A 86 -9.01 0.03 13.70
C ARG A 86 -8.53 1.36 14.23
N LEU A 87 -7.59 1.35 15.18
CA LEU A 87 -6.95 2.57 15.69
C LEU A 87 -6.17 3.31 14.60
N PHE A 88 -5.60 2.58 13.64
CA PHE A 88 -4.82 3.14 12.54
C PHE A 88 -5.65 3.62 11.34
N GLU A 89 -6.92 3.23 11.22
CA GLU A 89 -7.76 3.64 10.08
C GLU A 89 -7.75 5.16 9.84
N PRO A 90 -7.94 6.04 10.85
CA PRO A 90 -7.85 7.49 10.66
C PRO A 90 -6.52 7.95 10.07
N ALA A 91 -5.41 7.41 10.58
CA ALA A 91 -4.06 7.77 10.13
C ALA A 91 -3.80 7.29 8.69
N TYR A 92 -4.27 6.09 8.33
CA TYR A 92 -4.14 5.57 6.96
C TYR A 92 -4.96 6.36 5.95
N VAL A 93 -6.16 6.83 6.32
CA VAL A 93 -6.95 7.68 5.44
C VAL A 93 -6.26 9.04 5.21
N ILE A 94 -5.77 9.68 6.27
CA ILE A 94 -5.14 11.00 6.17
C ILE A 94 -3.75 10.94 5.53
N GLY A 95 -2.93 9.95 5.89
CA GLY A 95 -1.53 9.84 5.47
C GLY A 95 -1.28 8.93 4.26
N GLY A 96 -2.27 8.14 3.84
CA GLY A 96 -2.16 7.20 2.70
C GLY A 96 -3.21 7.47 1.63
N THR A 97 -4.49 7.28 1.94
CA THR A 97 -5.61 7.43 0.99
C THR A 97 -5.69 8.84 0.40
N LEU A 98 -5.60 9.88 1.24
CA LEU A 98 -5.77 11.27 0.80
C LEU A 98 -4.61 11.81 -0.06
N PRO A 99 -3.33 11.51 0.21
CA PRO A 99 -2.24 11.80 -0.72
C PRO A 99 -2.41 11.05 -2.05
N LEU A 100 -2.70 9.75 -2.01
CA LEU A 100 -2.82 8.93 -3.22
C LEU A 100 -3.97 9.38 -4.13
N SER A 101 -5.08 9.86 -3.55
CA SER A 101 -6.20 10.42 -4.31
C SER A 101 -5.88 11.70 -5.08
N ARG A 102 -4.68 12.27 -4.93
CA ARG A 102 -4.22 13.45 -5.70
C ARG A 102 -3.41 13.08 -6.94
N GLY A 103 -3.15 11.81 -7.20
CA GLY A 103 -2.27 11.34 -8.27
C GLY A 103 -0.79 11.36 -7.87
N GLY A 104 0.07 10.91 -8.79
CA GLY A 104 1.53 10.84 -8.61
C GLY A 104 2.01 9.72 -7.68
N ILE A 105 1.11 8.91 -7.12
CA ILE A 105 1.45 7.74 -6.29
C ILE A 105 0.65 6.56 -6.83
N ALA A 106 1.33 5.51 -7.28
CA ALA A 106 0.69 4.29 -7.72
C ALA A 106 0.35 3.38 -6.53
N TRP A 107 -0.87 2.86 -6.48
CA TRP A 107 -1.19 1.68 -5.67
C TRP A 107 -1.13 0.44 -6.57
N GLY A 108 -0.12 -0.40 -6.39
CA GLY A 108 0.09 -1.66 -7.13
C GLY A 108 -1.00 -2.70 -6.89
N GLY A 109 -1.92 -2.45 -5.95
CA GLY A 109 -3.12 -3.24 -5.79
C GLY A 109 -4.25 -2.93 -6.78
N ALA A 110 -4.22 -1.78 -7.46
CA ALA A 110 -5.14 -1.47 -8.55
C ALA A 110 -4.57 -0.34 -9.42
N VAL A 111 -3.80 -0.71 -10.45
CA VAL A 111 -3.21 0.24 -11.39
C VAL A 111 -3.19 -0.32 -12.80
N VAL A 112 -3.41 0.55 -13.79
CA VAL A 112 -3.36 0.26 -15.22
C VAL A 112 -2.40 1.21 -15.91
N PHE A 113 -1.58 0.68 -16.81
CA PHE A 113 -0.62 1.43 -17.63
C PHE A 113 -0.28 0.62 -18.88
N GLU A 114 0.34 1.24 -19.87
CA GLU A 114 0.98 0.58 -21.01
C GLU A 114 2.49 0.53 -20.82
N ARG A 115 3.15 -0.47 -21.41
CA ARG A 115 4.61 -0.65 -21.32
C ARG A 115 5.39 0.59 -21.77
N ASP A 116 4.87 1.33 -22.74
CA ASP A 116 5.49 2.54 -23.29
C ASP A 116 5.35 3.78 -22.36
N ASP A 117 4.56 3.70 -21.29
CA ASP A 117 4.44 4.78 -20.29
C ASP A 117 5.66 4.89 -19.38
N LEU A 118 6.55 3.88 -19.37
CA LEU A 118 7.71 3.80 -18.48
C LEU A 118 8.90 3.09 -19.11
N ASP A 119 10.09 3.20 -18.51
CA ASP A 119 11.23 2.33 -18.85
C ASP A 119 11.09 0.99 -18.12
N GLU A 120 10.52 0.00 -18.81
CA GLU A 120 10.26 -1.31 -18.20
C GLU A 120 11.55 -1.99 -17.71
N GLY A 121 12.64 -1.85 -18.45
CA GLY A 121 13.92 -2.44 -18.06
C GLY A 121 14.43 -1.87 -16.74
N ALA A 122 14.31 -0.55 -16.58
CA ALA A 122 14.67 0.14 -15.34
C ALA A 122 13.76 -0.27 -14.18
N LEU A 123 12.43 -0.28 -14.38
CA LEU A 123 11.46 -0.72 -13.38
C LEU A 123 11.74 -2.15 -12.90
N LEU A 124 11.92 -3.10 -13.82
CA LEU A 124 12.19 -4.50 -13.47
C LEU A 124 13.56 -4.69 -12.79
N GLY A 125 14.55 -3.85 -13.11
CA GLY A 125 15.84 -3.82 -12.43
C GLY A 125 15.72 -3.36 -10.97
N ASP A 126 14.83 -2.42 -10.70
CA ASP A 126 14.58 -1.87 -9.36
C ASP A 126 13.67 -2.75 -8.51
N LEU A 127 12.63 -3.34 -9.10
CA LEU A 127 11.76 -4.31 -8.42
C LEU A 127 12.51 -5.53 -7.87
N ARG A 128 13.59 -5.94 -8.56
CA ARG A 128 14.48 -7.02 -8.10
C ARG A 128 15.34 -6.66 -6.88
N ARG A 129 15.30 -5.40 -6.42
CA ARG A 129 16.17 -4.89 -5.35
C ARG A 129 15.42 -4.16 -4.24
N THR A 130 14.09 -4.15 -4.29
CA THR A 130 13.23 -3.35 -3.40
C THR A 130 12.21 -4.19 -2.63
N VAL A 131 11.62 -3.60 -1.60
CA VAL A 131 10.44 -4.17 -0.93
C VAL A 131 9.16 -3.73 -1.62
N SER A 132 9.08 -2.44 -1.98
CA SER A 132 7.80 -1.81 -2.33
C SER A 132 7.61 -1.76 -3.84
N ASP A 133 6.71 -2.57 -4.35
CA ASP A 133 6.21 -2.45 -5.72
C ASP A 133 5.50 -1.12 -5.97
N ASP A 134 4.61 -0.70 -5.05
CA ASP A 134 3.88 0.57 -5.14
C ASP A 134 4.82 1.78 -5.29
N GLY A 135 5.69 1.97 -4.30
CA GLY A 135 6.67 3.06 -4.28
C GLY A 135 7.62 3.00 -5.47
N THR A 136 8.10 1.81 -5.85
CA THR A 136 9.00 1.68 -7.00
C THR A 136 8.28 2.02 -8.29
N LEU A 137 7.04 1.58 -8.49
CA LEU A 137 6.26 1.96 -9.67
C LEU A 137 6.06 3.48 -9.75
N ALA A 138 5.80 4.14 -8.62
CA ALA A 138 5.63 5.60 -8.57
C ALA A 138 6.90 6.39 -8.96
N GLU A 139 8.11 5.81 -8.84
CA GLU A 139 9.35 6.43 -9.35
C GLU A 139 9.44 6.42 -10.89
N HIS A 140 8.73 5.48 -11.52
CA HIS A 140 8.83 5.19 -12.96
C HIS A 140 7.57 5.58 -13.75
N LEU A 141 6.46 5.88 -13.07
CA LEU A 141 5.15 6.09 -13.69
C LEU A 141 4.44 7.30 -13.10
N ASP A 142 4.14 8.30 -13.93
CA ASP A 142 3.22 9.38 -13.58
C ASP A 142 1.77 8.90 -13.73
N VAL A 143 1.03 8.87 -12.63
CA VAL A 143 -0.26 8.20 -12.55
C VAL A 143 -1.37 9.13 -12.07
N SER A 144 -2.51 9.05 -12.75
CA SER A 144 -3.74 9.73 -12.33
C SER A 144 -4.54 8.86 -11.37
N ALA A 145 -5.07 9.45 -10.30
CA ALA A 145 -5.98 8.75 -9.39
C ALA A 145 -7.41 8.75 -9.96
N ALA A 146 -8.04 7.59 -10.02
CA ALA A 146 -9.48 7.49 -10.27
C ALA A 146 -10.26 8.05 -9.06
N ASP A 147 -11.39 8.72 -9.29
CA ASP A 147 -12.26 9.27 -8.21
C ASP A 147 -13.13 8.16 -7.58
N ARG A 148 -12.49 7.07 -7.15
CA ARG A 148 -13.13 5.97 -6.44
C ARG A 148 -12.17 5.27 -5.49
N ALA A 149 -12.72 4.86 -4.36
CA ALA A 149 -12.00 4.16 -3.31
C ALA A 149 -12.31 2.66 -3.28
N ARG A 150 -11.32 1.84 -2.97
CA ARG A 150 -11.44 0.39 -2.74
C ARG A 150 -11.14 0.06 -1.29
N THR A 151 -12.02 -0.73 -0.68
CA THR A 151 -11.82 -1.16 0.70
C THR A 151 -10.90 -2.37 0.73
N VAL A 152 -9.80 -2.26 1.47
CA VAL A 152 -8.79 -3.29 1.63
C VAL A 152 -8.75 -3.73 3.09
N ALA A 153 -8.94 -5.02 3.35
CA ALA A 153 -8.86 -5.54 4.71
C ALA A 153 -7.41 -5.43 5.23
N ALA A 154 -7.26 -4.98 6.48
CA ALA A 154 -5.97 -4.74 7.09
C ALA A 154 -5.84 -5.39 8.46
N GLY A 155 -4.76 -6.14 8.67
CA GLY A 155 -4.46 -6.79 9.95
C GLY A 155 -5.07 -8.19 10.03
N GLY A 156 -5.51 -8.57 11.22
CA GLY A 156 -5.87 -9.95 11.57
C GLY A 156 -5.35 -10.32 12.97
N SER A 157 -4.33 -9.60 13.41
CA SER A 157 -3.76 -9.60 14.74
C SER A 157 -3.05 -8.28 15.02
N THR A 158 -2.87 -7.96 16.31
CA THR A 158 -2.09 -6.78 16.74
C THR A 158 -0.68 -6.79 16.14
N ARG A 159 -0.06 -7.98 16.03
CA ARG A 159 1.28 -8.13 15.43
C ARG A 159 1.24 -7.74 13.95
N GLU A 160 0.32 -8.26 13.16
CA GLU A 160 0.22 -7.94 11.73
C GLU A 160 -0.06 -6.46 11.49
N SER A 161 -0.94 -5.85 12.31
CA SER A 161 -1.20 -4.41 12.25
C SER A 161 0.03 -3.57 12.56
N LEU A 162 0.85 -3.98 13.54
CA LEU A 162 2.10 -3.30 13.88
C LEU A 162 3.17 -3.47 12.78
N GLU A 163 3.34 -4.67 12.23
CA GLU A 163 4.28 -4.94 11.14
C GLU A 163 3.89 -4.17 9.86
N ARG A 164 2.59 -4.08 9.56
CA ARG A 164 2.06 -3.25 8.46
C ARG A 164 2.37 -1.77 8.69
N PHE A 165 2.14 -1.26 9.89
CA PHE A 165 2.43 0.14 10.23
C PHE A 165 3.91 0.48 10.01
N VAL A 166 4.82 -0.38 10.50
CA VAL A 166 6.27 -0.22 10.30
C VAL A 166 6.59 -0.21 8.81
N ARG A 167 6.07 -1.19 8.06
CA ARG A 167 6.29 -1.30 6.61
C ARG A 167 5.80 -0.05 5.87
N PHE A 168 4.57 0.40 6.11
CA PHE A 168 4.01 1.59 5.45
C PHE A 168 4.85 2.84 5.70
N PHE A 169 5.25 3.06 6.95
CA PHE A 169 6.13 4.18 7.26
C PHE A 169 7.50 4.04 6.60
N GLN A 170 8.07 2.83 6.51
CA GLN A 170 9.32 2.59 5.79
C GLN A 170 9.19 2.83 4.28
N ILE A 171 8.06 2.47 3.65
CA ILE A 171 7.78 2.77 2.24
C ILE A 171 7.85 4.28 2.03
N THR A 172 7.08 5.05 2.79
CA THR A 172 7.10 6.52 2.68
C THR A 172 8.49 7.08 2.97
N ARG A 173 9.22 6.54 3.96
CA ARG A 173 10.56 7.03 4.29
C ARG A 173 11.58 6.83 3.17
N HIS A 174 11.53 5.70 2.46
CA HIS A 174 12.52 5.38 1.44
C HIS A 174 12.19 6.04 0.09
N HIS A 175 10.91 6.11 -0.30
CA HIS A 175 10.47 6.70 -1.56
C HIS A 175 10.19 8.20 -1.46
N GLU A 176 9.64 8.65 -0.34
CA GLU A 176 9.22 10.04 -0.15
C GLU A 176 9.71 10.60 1.20
N PRO A 177 11.05 10.74 1.39
CA PRO A 177 11.62 11.12 2.68
C PRO A 177 11.11 12.48 3.19
N ALA A 178 10.80 13.40 2.29
CA ALA A 178 10.17 14.67 2.63
C ALA A 178 8.75 14.47 3.19
N ALA A 179 7.92 13.64 2.56
CA ALA A 179 6.59 13.29 3.06
C ALA A 179 6.66 12.55 4.41
N ALA A 180 7.65 11.68 4.60
CA ALA A 180 7.87 11.02 5.89
C ALA A 180 8.22 12.01 7.01
N ALA A 181 9.06 13.02 6.73
CA ALA A 181 9.36 14.09 7.67
C ALA A 181 8.11 14.94 7.98
N VAL A 182 7.32 15.28 6.97
CA VAL A 182 6.03 15.98 7.15
C VAL A 182 5.08 15.15 8.02
N ASN A 183 4.94 13.85 7.78
CA ASN A 183 4.10 12.96 8.57
C ASN A 183 4.54 12.92 10.06
N LEU A 184 5.86 12.91 10.32
CA LEU A 184 6.39 12.98 11.68
C LEU A 184 6.06 14.31 12.36
N LEU A 185 6.31 15.43 11.68
CA LEU A 185 6.03 16.76 12.20
C LEU A 185 4.53 16.97 12.44
N LEU A 186 3.69 16.54 11.51
CA LEU A 186 2.24 16.58 11.64
C LEU A 186 1.78 15.72 12.82
N SER A 187 2.32 14.51 12.98
CA SER A 187 1.99 13.65 14.13
C SER A 187 2.34 14.31 15.46
N VAL A 188 3.53 14.91 15.57
CA VAL A 188 3.97 15.60 16.81
C VAL A 188 3.12 16.85 17.05
N GLY A 189 2.87 17.65 16.02
CA GLY A 189 2.06 18.87 16.11
C GLY A 189 0.62 18.61 16.52
N LEU A 190 -0.04 17.61 15.90
CA LEU A 190 -1.41 17.23 16.25
C LEU A 190 -1.49 16.60 17.65
N ALA A 191 -0.48 15.81 18.06
CA ALA A 191 -0.41 15.29 19.42
C ALA A 191 -0.25 16.42 20.44
N ALA A 192 0.65 17.38 20.19
CA ALA A 192 0.83 18.55 21.03
C ALA A 192 -0.46 19.39 21.13
N LEU A 193 -1.17 19.58 20.01
CA LEU A 193 -2.48 20.24 20.01
C LEU A 193 -3.50 19.51 20.90
N CYS A 194 -3.58 18.19 20.81
CA CYS A 194 -4.48 17.37 21.65
C CYS A 194 -4.08 17.39 23.14
N LEU A 195 -2.81 17.65 23.47
CA LEU A 195 -2.35 17.75 24.85
C LEU A 195 -2.55 19.16 25.44
N LEU A 196 -2.27 20.19 24.64
CA LEU A 196 -2.32 21.59 25.06
C LEU A 196 -3.75 22.17 25.06
N ALA A 197 -4.60 21.69 24.16
CA ALA A 197 -5.99 22.10 24.07
C ALA A 197 -6.91 20.87 23.85
N PRO A 198 -7.10 20.00 24.85
CA PRO A 198 -7.68 18.67 24.64
C PRO A 198 -9.03 18.64 23.93
N ILE A 199 -9.96 19.52 24.33
CA ILE A 199 -11.29 19.58 23.72
C ILE A 199 -11.19 20.04 22.25
N ALA A 200 -10.47 21.13 22.00
CA ALA A 200 -10.33 21.70 20.65
C ALA A 200 -9.52 20.78 19.73
N GLY A 201 -8.41 20.22 20.22
CA GLY A 201 -7.53 19.32 19.46
C GLY A 201 -8.21 18.01 19.10
N VAL A 202 -8.86 17.34 20.07
CA VAL A 202 -9.61 16.11 19.79
C VAL A 202 -10.78 16.39 18.84
N ALA A 203 -11.52 17.49 19.04
CA ALA A 203 -12.60 17.88 18.13
C ALA A 203 -12.08 18.11 16.71
N PHE A 204 -10.94 18.81 16.58
CA PHE A 204 -10.33 19.10 15.28
C PHE A 204 -9.90 17.83 14.53
N VAL A 205 -9.10 16.95 15.16
CA VAL A 205 -8.63 15.73 14.49
C VAL A 205 -9.77 14.75 14.17
N THR A 206 -10.79 14.70 15.04
CA THR A 206 -12.00 13.90 14.80
C THR A 206 -12.81 14.47 13.63
N ALA A 207 -12.99 15.79 13.56
CA ALA A 207 -13.69 16.44 12.43
C ALA A 207 -12.91 16.26 11.12
N LEU A 208 -11.58 16.42 11.14
CA LEU A 208 -10.71 16.19 9.99
C LEU A 208 -10.83 14.74 9.49
N SER A 209 -10.72 13.76 10.40
CA SER A 209 -10.89 12.35 10.04
C SER A 209 -12.30 12.05 9.54
N GLY A 210 -13.34 12.62 10.17
CA GLY A 210 -14.73 12.46 9.73
C GLY A 210 -14.98 13.03 8.33
N ALA A 211 -14.40 14.20 8.01
CA ALA A 211 -14.48 14.80 6.69
C ALA A 211 -13.75 13.95 5.63
N ALA A 212 -12.57 13.43 5.95
CA ALA A 212 -11.85 12.52 5.06
C ALA A 212 -12.63 11.22 4.83
N TYR A 213 -13.23 10.65 5.88
CA TYR A 213 -14.08 9.48 5.76
C TYR A 213 -15.29 9.75 4.86
N ALA A 214 -15.95 10.89 5.02
CA ALA A 214 -17.08 11.29 4.18
C ALA A 214 -16.65 11.45 2.70
N ARG A 215 -15.50 12.07 2.43
CA ARG A 215 -14.93 12.24 1.08
C ARG A 215 -14.74 10.91 0.35
N PHE A 216 -14.36 9.85 1.06
CA PHE A 216 -14.11 8.52 0.51
C PHE A 216 -15.27 7.53 0.74
N GLY A 217 -16.43 8.00 1.20
CA GLY A 217 -17.61 7.15 1.41
C GLY A 217 -17.48 6.12 2.54
N ILE A 218 -16.56 6.32 3.49
CA ILE A 218 -16.28 5.40 4.58
C ILE A 218 -17.35 5.55 5.67
N ARG A 219 -18.20 4.54 5.81
CA ARG A 219 -19.29 4.50 6.80
C ARG A 219 -18.90 3.73 8.08
N ARG A 220 -17.80 4.11 8.72
CA ARG A 220 -17.29 3.49 9.95
C ARG A 220 -17.09 4.54 11.05
N ALA A 221 -17.46 4.22 12.28
CA ALA A 221 -17.30 5.11 13.43
C ALA A 221 -15.84 5.24 13.93
N THR A 222 -14.88 4.56 13.29
CA THR A 222 -13.46 4.56 13.66
C THR A 222 -12.79 5.92 13.51
N PHE A 223 -13.37 6.88 12.78
CA PHE A 223 -12.91 8.27 12.79
C PHE A 223 -12.92 8.89 14.21
N LEU A 224 -13.76 8.38 15.12
CA LEU A 224 -13.78 8.79 16.53
C LEU A 224 -12.50 8.37 17.29
N LEU A 225 -11.73 7.43 16.74
CA LEU A 225 -10.43 7.01 17.29
C LEU A 225 -9.30 7.94 16.88
N ALA A 226 -9.56 9.01 16.11
CA ALA A 226 -8.53 9.95 15.67
C ALA A 226 -7.77 10.61 16.84
N GLY A 227 -8.47 11.01 17.90
CA GLY A 227 -7.84 11.58 19.10
C GLY A 227 -6.83 10.63 19.76
N PRO A 228 -7.26 9.45 20.23
CA PRO A 228 -6.35 8.43 20.77
C PRO A 228 -5.24 8.03 19.79
N GLY A 229 -5.56 7.86 18.51
CA GLY A 229 -4.60 7.53 17.46
C GLY A 229 -3.49 8.59 17.33
N VAL A 230 -3.86 9.86 17.23
CA VAL A 230 -2.91 10.98 17.14
C VAL A 230 -2.01 11.06 18.37
N LEU A 231 -2.52 10.83 19.57
CA LEU A 231 -1.73 10.87 20.80
C LEU A 231 -0.65 9.77 20.85
N ILE A 232 -0.94 8.58 20.32
CA ILE A 232 0.03 7.46 20.29
C ILE A 232 0.95 7.49 19.06
N SER A 233 0.55 8.16 17.98
CA SER A 233 1.29 8.21 16.71
C SER A 233 2.78 8.60 16.85
N PRO A 234 3.19 9.61 17.65
CA PRO A 234 4.62 9.92 17.80
C PRO A 234 5.45 8.76 18.34
N ALA A 235 4.90 8.00 19.31
CA ALA A 235 5.57 6.84 19.87
C ALA A 235 5.66 5.68 18.86
N LEU A 236 4.61 5.48 18.05
CA LEU A 236 4.60 4.47 17.00
C LEU A 236 5.56 4.81 15.85
N LEU A 237 5.62 6.06 15.44
CA LEU A 237 6.58 6.53 14.44
C LEU A 237 8.03 6.40 14.95
N ALA A 238 8.28 6.75 16.22
CA ALA A 238 9.57 6.50 16.86
C ALA A 238 9.92 5.01 16.89
N TYR A 239 8.93 4.15 17.19
CA TYR A 239 9.09 2.70 17.08
C TYR A 239 9.44 2.28 15.65
N ALA A 240 8.69 2.71 14.63
CA ALA A 240 8.95 2.38 13.23
C ALA A 240 10.33 2.85 12.75
N LEU A 241 10.79 4.03 13.20
CA LEU A 241 12.14 4.54 12.94
C LEU A 241 13.24 3.68 13.58
N ALA A 242 13.01 3.19 14.79
CA ALA A 242 13.95 2.33 15.51
C ALA A 242 13.98 0.90 14.97
N ARG A 243 12.91 0.45 14.31
CA ARG A 243 12.82 -0.90 13.73
C ARG A 243 13.69 -1.03 12.49
N ARG A 244 14.58 -2.01 12.53
CA ARG A 244 15.45 -2.40 11.40
C ARG A 244 14.85 -3.49 10.52
N THR A 245 13.81 -4.17 11.01
CA THR A 245 13.17 -5.28 10.32
C THR A 245 11.67 -5.29 10.55
N PHE A 246 10.93 -5.81 9.60
CA PHE A 246 9.51 -6.10 9.71
C PHE A 246 9.17 -7.45 9.06
N VAL A 247 7.99 -7.99 9.36
CA VAL A 247 7.49 -9.25 8.76
C VAL A 247 6.36 -8.94 7.77
N TRP A 248 6.42 -9.56 6.59
CA TRP A 248 5.36 -9.46 5.60
C TRP A 248 5.34 -10.71 4.69
N GLY A 249 4.16 -11.25 4.38
CA GLY A 249 4.03 -12.42 3.51
C GLY A 249 4.81 -13.64 4.02
N GLY A 250 4.82 -13.84 5.34
CA GLY A 250 5.56 -14.91 6.02
C GLY A 250 7.06 -14.67 6.20
N ARG A 251 7.65 -13.64 5.57
CA ARG A 251 9.10 -13.41 5.55
C ARG A 251 9.50 -12.21 6.39
N ARG A 252 10.70 -12.26 6.99
CA ARG A 252 11.30 -11.10 7.67
C ARG A 252 12.24 -10.36 6.71
N TYR A 253 12.00 -9.07 6.53
CA TYR A 253 12.84 -8.21 5.71
C TYR A 253 13.65 -7.26 6.58
N ARG A 254 14.89 -6.99 6.14
CA ARG A 254 15.70 -5.86 6.58
C ARG A 254 15.88 -4.94 5.39
N TRP A 255 15.33 -3.72 5.49
CA TRP A 255 15.33 -2.75 4.40
C TRP A 255 16.19 -1.54 4.78
N ARG A 256 17.42 -1.49 4.27
CA ARG A 256 18.44 -0.51 4.69
C ARG A 256 18.34 0.80 3.91
N SER A 257 18.09 0.69 2.61
CA SER A 257 17.78 1.78 1.69
C SER A 257 16.82 1.28 0.62
N MET A 258 16.23 2.18 -0.17
CA MET A 258 15.28 1.88 -1.25
C MET A 258 15.63 0.58 -2.01
N PHE A 259 16.89 0.43 -2.47
CA PHE A 259 17.37 -0.73 -3.23
C PHE A 259 18.38 -1.65 -2.49
N ASP A 260 18.29 -1.72 -1.16
CA ASP A 260 19.09 -2.65 -0.33
C ASP A 260 18.18 -3.40 0.65
N VAL A 261 17.78 -4.61 0.24
CA VAL A 261 16.86 -5.48 0.97
C VAL A 261 17.49 -6.84 1.20
N GLU A 262 17.39 -7.30 2.44
CA GLU A 262 17.83 -8.62 2.85
C GLU A 262 16.63 -9.39 3.43
N VAL A 263 16.39 -10.60 2.93
CA VAL A 263 15.44 -11.56 3.52
C VAL A 263 16.17 -12.30 4.64
N VAL A 264 15.84 -11.96 5.89
CA VAL A 264 16.57 -12.41 7.09
C VAL A 264 16.08 -13.75 7.61
N GLU A 265 14.76 -13.99 7.54
CA GLU A 265 14.11 -15.23 8.00
C GLU A 265 13.01 -15.60 7.01
N ARG A 266 12.84 -16.91 6.78
CA ARG A 266 11.81 -17.52 5.93
C ARG A 266 10.75 -18.20 6.79
#